data_AF-A0A665TLB2-F1
#
_entry.id   AF-A0A665TLB2-F1
#
_cell.length_a   1.000
_cell.length_b   1.000
_cell.length_c   1.000
_cell.angle_alpha   90.00
_cell.angle_beta   90.00
_cell.angle_gamma   90.00
#
_symmetry.space_group_name_H-M   'P 1'
#
loop_
_entity.id
_entity.type
_entity.pdbx_description
1 polymer ?
#
loop_
_entity_poly.entity_id
_entity_poly.type
_entity_poly.pdbx_seq_one_letter_code
_entity_poly.pdbx_strand_id
1 'polypeptide(L)'
;MSGSPGASPAAQSAKMKKEESFLGKLGGTLVRKKKSKEVSDLHEEGKKAINAPLLPSAPELHPEDALLEENAERIMLDPTSRENLKFKDLLKVLIDWINSELEEDRIIVKDLEEDCYDGQVLQKLFEKLSGRKLNVAEVTQSEIGQKQKLQTVLEAVNELLRPHGWTIEWSVDSIHSKNLVAIIYLLVALAMHFQAPIRLPEHVSVQVVVVKKREGILQTALLIRHLFSRDAFDTLLDHAPDKLNVVKTSLITFVNKHLNKLNLEVTELESQFADGVYLILLMGLLEDYFVPLYNFFLTPESFEQKVHNVAFAFELMQDGGLKKPKARPEDVVNLNLKSTLRVLYNLFTNYKNSE
;
A
#
# COMPACT_ATOMS: atom_id res chain seq x y z
N MET A 1 13.54 -102.24 -5.81
CA MET A 1 13.27 -102.40 -7.26
C MET A 1 13.51 -101.04 -7.89
N SER A 2 14.72 -100.77 -8.39
CA SER A 2 15.13 -100.93 -9.80
C SER A 2 14.27 -100.06 -10.72
N GLY A 3 14.77 -99.11 -11.52
CA GLY A 3 16.10 -98.73 -11.96
C GLY A 3 15.88 -97.82 -13.18
N SER A 4 16.80 -96.90 -13.47
CA SER A 4 16.87 -96.27 -14.81
C SER A 4 17.43 -97.29 -15.80
N PRO A 5 16.94 -97.34 -17.05
CA PRO A 5 17.62 -96.68 -18.18
C PRO A 5 16.59 -96.10 -19.20
N GLY A 6 16.86 -95.16 -20.10
CA GLY A 6 18.00 -94.97 -21.00
C GLY A 6 17.54 -95.23 -22.44
N ALA A 7 17.77 -94.28 -23.36
CA ALA A 7 18.11 -94.43 -24.80
C ALA A 7 17.47 -93.39 -25.73
N SER A 8 18.32 -92.58 -26.35
CA SER A 8 18.11 -91.92 -27.66
C SER A 8 18.20 -92.95 -28.80
N PRO A 9 17.82 -92.62 -30.07
CA PRO A 9 18.88 -92.21 -31.02
C PRO A 9 18.47 -91.28 -32.20
N ALA A 10 19.53 -90.69 -32.79
CA ALA A 10 19.78 -90.34 -34.20
C ALA A 10 18.76 -89.49 -34.99
N ALA A 11 19.05 -88.24 -35.38
CA ALA A 11 20.06 -87.73 -36.34
C ALA A 11 19.71 -87.98 -37.83
N GLN A 12 19.42 -86.89 -38.56
CA GLN A 12 19.92 -86.70 -39.92
C GLN A 12 20.04 -85.20 -40.26
N SER A 13 21.18 -84.88 -40.84
CA SER A 13 21.77 -83.56 -41.10
C SER A 13 21.54 -83.10 -42.53
N ALA A 14 21.38 -81.78 -42.74
CA ALA A 14 21.75 -81.12 -44.00
C ALA A 14 22.46 -79.79 -43.70
N LYS A 15 23.68 -79.67 -44.25
CA LYS A 15 24.61 -78.53 -44.15
C LYS A 15 24.13 -77.33 -44.98
N MET A 16 24.41 -76.11 -44.51
CA MET A 16 25.16 -75.09 -45.28
C MET A 16 25.57 -73.88 -44.42
N LYS A 17 26.54 -73.11 -44.93
CA LYS A 17 27.54 -72.28 -44.25
C LYS A 17 27.13 -70.80 -44.04
N LYS A 18 27.61 -70.22 -42.92
CA LYS A 18 28.29 -68.90 -42.72
C LYS A 18 27.50 -67.59 -42.98
N GLU A 19 27.31 -66.75 -41.95
CA GLU A 19 27.91 -65.40 -41.79
C GLU A 19 27.35 -64.65 -40.57
N GLU A 20 28.25 -63.95 -39.86
CA GLU A 20 27.97 -63.04 -38.73
C GLU A 20 27.42 -61.68 -39.21
N SER A 21 26.72 -61.00 -38.28
CA SER A 21 26.52 -59.54 -38.20
C SER A 21 25.57 -58.92 -39.24
N PHE A 22 24.60 -58.09 -38.79
CA PHE A 22 24.17 -56.81 -39.42
C PHE A 22 22.85 -56.19 -38.87
N LEU A 23 22.44 -56.41 -37.61
CA LEU A 23 21.25 -55.73 -37.04
C LEU A 23 21.48 -55.06 -35.67
N GLY A 24 22.54 -54.27 -35.54
CA GLY A 24 22.82 -53.47 -34.34
C GLY A 24 23.08 -51.97 -34.54
N LYS A 25 22.88 -51.41 -35.75
CA LYS A 25 23.47 -50.11 -36.14
C LYS A 25 22.53 -49.01 -36.64
N LEU A 26 21.23 -49.03 -36.31
CA LEU A 26 20.31 -47.95 -36.71
C LEU A 26 19.59 -47.20 -35.56
N GLY A 27 19.76 -47.59 -34.29
CA GLY A 27 19.13 -46.90 -33.15
C GLY A 27 19.95 -45.79 -32.47
N GLY A 28 21.25 -45.67 -32.76
CA GLY A 28 22.18 -44.84 -31.97
C GLY A 28 22.47 -43.42 -32.49
N THR A 29 22.12 -43.10 -33.72
CA THR A 29 22.52 -41.83 -34.39
C THR A 29 21.52 -40.69 -34.21
N LEU A 30 20.23 -40.98 -34.01
CA LEU A 30 19.20 -39.97 -33.77
C LEU A 30 19.25 -39.40 -32.34
N VAL A 31 19.51 -40.24 -31.34
CA VAL A 31 19.61 -39.81 -29.93
C VAL A 31 20.89 -38.98 -29.69
N ARG A 32 21.98 -39.30 -30.39
CA ARG A 32 23.26 -38.59 -30.24
C ARG A 32 23.25 -37.20 -30.91
N LYS A 33 22.53 -37.03 -32.03
CA LYS A 33 22.33 -35.73 -32.70
C LYS A 33 21.43 -34.76 -31.91
N LYS A 34 20.44 -35.29 -31.17
CA LYS A 34 19.57 -34.46 -30.32
C LYS A 34 20.34 -33.90 -29.12
N LYS A 35 21.14 -34.73 -28.46
CA LYS A 35 22.04 -34.29 -27.37
C LYS A 35 23.14 -33.32 -27.83
N SER A 36 23.72 -33.49 -29.01
CA SER A 36 24.76 -32.55 -29.49
C SER A 36 24.20 -31.17 -29.82
N LYS A 37 22.94 -31.10 -30.29
CA LYS A 37 22.26 -29.84 -30.57
C LYS A 37 21.88 -29.13 -29.27
N GLU A 38 21.33 -29.87 -28.31
CA GLU A 38 20.99 -29.38 -26.97
C GLU A 38 22.22 -28.87 -26.19
N VAL A 39 23.36 -29.56 -26.29
CA VAL A 39 24.63 -29.11 -25.69
C VAL A 39 25.20 -27.86 -26.40
N SER A 40 24.98 -27.72 -27.71
CA SER A 40 25.37 -26.52 -28.48
C SER A 40 24.51 -25.32 -28.11
N ASP A 41 23.19 -25.53 -27.99
CA ASP A 41 22.22 -24.50 -27.63
C ASP A 41 22.49 -24.00 -26.20
N LEU A 42 22.81 -24.90 -25.26
CA LEU A 42 23.23 -24.56 -23.88
C LEU A 42 24.57 -23.80 -23.83
N HIS A 43 25.52 -24.11 -24.72
CA HIS A 43 26.80 -23.38 -24.80
C HIS A 43 26.62 -21.98 -25.40
N GLU A 44 25.69 -21.82 -26.32
CA GLU A 44 25.36 -20.55 -26.96
C GLU A 44 24.52 -19.65 -26.04
N GLU A 45 23.62 -20.25 -25.25
CA GLU A 45 22.91 -19.59 -24.15
C GLU A 45 23.86 -19.16 -23.03
N GLY A 46 24.81 -20.02 -22.66
CA GLY A 46 25.89 -19.68 -21.73
C GLY A 46 26.76 -18.51 -22.21
N LYS A 47 27.10 -18.46 -23.52
CA LYS A 47 27.83 -17.32 -24.11
C LYS A 47 27.00 -16.04 -24.20
N LYS A 48 25.68 -16.13 -24.36
CA LYS A 48 24.76 -14.98 -24.31
C LYS A 48 24.60 -14.44 -22.88
N ALA A 49 24.62 -15.30 -21.87
CA ALA A 49 24.58 -14.89 -20.46
C ALA A 49 25.86 -14.16 -20.02
N ILE A 50 27.03 -14.55 -20.53
CA ILE A 50 28.32 -13.92 -20.18
C ILE A 50 28.49 -12.51 -20.81
N ASN A 51 27.80 -12.21 -21.92
CA ASN A 51 27.89 -10.92 -22.62
C ASN A 51 26.70 -9.99 -22.35
N ALA A 52 25.83 -10.32 -21.40
CA ALA A 52 24.80 -9.38 -20.95
C ALA A 52 25.49 -8.19 -20.25
N PRO A 53 25.12 -6.94 -20.56
CA PRO A 53 25.68 -5.79 -19.86
C PRO A 53 25.43 -5.97 -18.38
N LEU A 54 26.45 -5.74 -17.54
CA LEU A 54 26.42 -5.77 -16.08
C LEU A 54 25.18 -5.04 -15.54
N LEU A 55 24.08 -5.77 -15.42
CA LEU A 55 22.91 -5.38 -14.65
C LEU A 55 23.32 -5.50 -13.17
N PRO A 56 22.82 -4.62 -12.29
CA PRO A 56 23.06 -4.75 -10.86
C PRO A 56 22.67 -6.17 -10.44
N SER A 57 23.53 -6.81 -9.66
CA SER A 57 23.29 -8.15 -9.11
C SER A 57 21.85 -8.23 -8.63
N ALA A 58 21.07 -9.16 -9.19
CA ALA A 58 19.69 -9.39 -8.77
C ALA A 58 19.70 -9.57 -7.24
N PRO A 59 18.74 -8.97 -6.50
CA PRO A 59 18.66 -9.15 -5.06
C PRO A 59 18.62 -10.66 -4.76
N GLU A 60 19.40 -11.11 -3.78
CA GLU A 60 19.34 -12.48 -3.26
C GLU A 60 17.93 -12.71 -2.72
N LEU A 61 17.07 -13.32 -3.54
CA LEU A 61 15.71 -13.70 -3.15
C LEU A 61 15.81 -14.82 -2.12
N HIS A 62 15.13 -14.67 -0.97
CA HIS A 62 15.07 -15.72 0.03
C HIS A 62 14.32 -16.94 -0.56
N PRO A 63 14.60 -18.19 -0.15
CA PRO A 63 13.92 -19.37 -0.73
C PRO A 63 12.39 -19.33 -0.67
N GLU A 64 11.83 -18.59 0.29
CA GLU A 64 10.39 -18.34 0.44
C GLU A 64 9.84 -17.32 -0.57
N ASP A 65 10.68 -16.42 -1.10
CA ASP A 65 10.29 -15.41 -2.09
C ASP A 65 10.15 -15.99 -3.51
N ALA A 66 10.70 -17.17 -3.76
CA ALA A 66 10.59 -17.90 -5.04
C ALA A 66 9.31 -18.76 -5.16
N LEU A 67 8.59 -18.98 -4.04
CA LEU A 67 7.39 -19.82 -3.97
C LEU A 67 6.10 -19.00 -4.18
N LEU A 68 6.02 -18.28 -5.29
CA LEU A 68 4.77 -17.59 -5.67
C LEU A 68 3.78 -18.56 -6.34
N GLU A 69 2.52 -18.47 -5.95
CA GLU A 69 1.41 -19.12 -6.65
C GLU A 69 1.18 -18.47 -8.03
N GLU A 70 0.54 -19.20 -8.93
CA GLU A 70 0.27 -18.72 -10.28
C GLU A 70 -0.63 -17.47 -10.26
N ASN A 71 -0.22 -16.38 -10.91
CA ASN A 71 -0.81 -15.03 -10.84
C ASN A 71 -0.64 -14.27 -9.52
N ALA A 72 0.03 -14.84 -8.51
CA ALA A 72 0.35 -14.13 -7.29
C ALA A 72 1.36 -13.00 -7.56
N GLU A 73 1.21 -11.91 -6.81
CA GLU A 73 2.05 -10.72 -6.87
C GLU A 73 2.60 -10.44 -5.48
N ARG A 74 3.90 -10.19 -5.39
CA ARG A 74 4.58 -9.81 -4.16
C ARG A 74 5.38 -8.54 -4.38
N ILE A 75 5.24 -7.62 -3.44
CA ILE A 75 5.92 -6.33 -3.47
C ILE A 75 6.99 -6.37 -2.39
N MET A 76 8.25 -6.21 -2.77
CA MET A 76 9.40 -6.22 -1.86
C MET A 76 10.08 -4.86 -1.89
N LEU A 77 10.64 -4.41 -0.77
CA LEU A 77 11.44 -3.20 -0.75
C LEU A 77 12.77 -3.45 -1.47
N ASP A 78 13.15 -2.56 -2.39
CA ASP A 78 14.48 -2.65 -3.01
C ASP A 78 15.58 -2.38 -1.95
N PRO A 79 16.65 -3.19 -1.89
CA PRO A 79 17.73 -3.00 -0.91
C PRO A 79 18.34 -1.60 -0.90
N THR A 80 18.43 -0.93 -2.06
CA THR A 80 18.97 0.44 -2.15
C THR A 80 18.06 1.47 -1.51
N SER A 81 16.75 1.21 -1.47
CA SER A 81 15.77 2.08 -0.79
C SER A 81 15.85 1.96 0.73
N ARG A 82 16.33 0.83 1.25
CA ARG A 82 16.57 0.62 2.69
C ARG A 82 17.68 1.53 3.22
N GLU A 83 18.62 1.92 2.36
CA GLU A 83 19.71 2.84 2.68
C GLU A 83 19.32 4.33 2.58
N ASN A 84 18.12 4.64 2.08
CA ASN A 84 17.65 6.01 1.96
C ASN A 84 17.48 6.68 3.33
N LEU A 85 18.17 7.80 3.55
CA LEU A 85 18.14 8.53 4.82
C LEU A 85 16.73 8.97 5.24
N LYS A 86 15.88 9.40 4.31
CA LYS A 86 14.50 9.80 4.60
C LYS A 86 13.62 8.61 4.98
N PHE A 87 13.90 7.44 4.39
CA PHE A 87 13.22 6.21 4.74
C PHE A 87 13.62 5.74 6.15
N LYS A 88 14.92 5.79 6.48
CA LYS A 88 15.39 5.51 7.84
C LYS A 88 14.82 6.46 8.88
N ASP A 89 14.71 7.75 8.55
CA ASP A 89 14.07 8.75 9.41
C ASP A 89 12.59 8.44 9.64
N LEU A 90 11.86 8.04 8.58
CA LEU A 90 10.47 7.60 8.70
C LEU A 90 10.32 6.40 9.65
N LEU A 91 11.16 5.38 9.48
CA LEU A 91 11.17 4.21 10.36
C LEU A 91 11.37 4.62 11.82
N LYS A 92 12.36 5.49 12.07
CA LYS A 92 12.65 5.98 13.40
C LYS A 92 11.47 6.73 14.00
N VAL A 93 10.87 7.67 13.27
CA VAL A 93 9.70 8.43 13.74
C VAL A 93 8.54 7.51 14.10
N LEU A 94 8.27 6.48 13.29
CA LEU A 94 7.20 5.51 13.58
C LEU A 94 7.52 4.65 14.80
N ILE A 95 8.76 4.18 14.95
CA ILE A 95 9.20 3.41 16.12
C ILE A 95 9.08 4.26 17.39
N ASP A 96 9.61 5.48 17.37
CA ASP A 96 9.55 6.41 18.51
C ASP A 96 8.10 6.73 18.90
N TRP A 97 7.22 6.89 17.91
CA TRP A 97 5.79 7.07 18.13
C TRP A 97 5.15 5.87 18.82
N ILE A 98 5.29 4.67 18.26
CA ILE A 98 4.69 3.45 18.81
C ILE A 98 5.17 3.21 20.25
N ASN A 99 6.47 3.41 20.49
CA ASN A 99 7.06 3.28 21.81
C ASN A 99 6.48 4.29 22.82
N SER A 100 6.21 5.52 22.37
CA SER A 100 5.59 6.55 23.21
C SER A 100 4.13 6.19 23.54
N GLU A 101 3.37 5.70 22.57
CA GLU A 101 1.96 5.31 22.78
C GLU A 101 1.81 4.07 23.68
N LEU A 102 2.77 3.14 23.61
CA LEU A 102 2.72 1.84 24.30
C LEU A 102 3.66 1.73 25.51
N GLU A 103 4.21 2.86 25.98
CA GLU A 103 5.11 2.89 27.14
C GLU A 103 4.43 2.30 28.40
N GLU A 104 3.15 2.64 28.62
CA GLU A 104 2.36 2.13 29.76
C GLU A 104 2.13 0.62 29.70
N ASP A 105 2.03 0.06 28.49
CA ASP A 105 1.91 -1.38 28.25
C ASP A 105 3.26 -2.12 28.34
N ARG A 106 4.37 -1.39 28.57
CA ARG A 106 5.74 -1.90 28.63
C ARG A 106 6.18 -2.61 27.35
N ILE A 107 5.68 -2.14 26.21
CA ILE A 107 6.03 -2.66 24.89
C ILE A 107 7.14 -1.77 24.32
N ILE A 108 8.21 -2.39 23.84
CA ILE A 108 9.33 -1.68 23.20
C ILE A 108 9.55 -2.30 21.83
N VAL A 109 9.28 -1.52 20.80
CA VAL A 109 9.54 -1.79 19.40
C VAL A 109 10.95 -1.30 19.06
N LYS A 110 11.72 -2.14 18.37
CA LYS A 110 13.06 -1.85 17.86
C LYS A 110 13.13 -2.03 16.35
N ASP A 111 12.38 -2.99 15.82
CA ASP A 111 12.35 -3.31 14.41
C ASP A 111 10.92 -3.59 13.98
N LEU A 112 10.41 -2.82 13.00
CA LEU A 112 9.01 -2.92 12.60
C LEU A 112 8.67 -4.28 11.98
N GLU A 113 9.60 -4.92 11.27
CA GLU A 113 9.39 -6.24 10.66
C GLU A 113 9.35 -7.33 11.73
N GLU A 114 10.27 -7.30 12.67
CA GLU A 114 10.37 -8.33 13.72
C GLU A 114 9.33 -8.15 14.83
N ASP A 115 8.88 -6.94 15.11
CA ASP A 115 7.97 -6.66 16.23
C ASP A 115 6.49 -6.56 15.82
N CYS A 116 6.17 -6.30 14.53
CA CYS A 116 4.77 -6.16 14.10
C CYS A 116 4.17 -7.41 13.43
N TYR A 117 5.00 -8.35 12.95
CA TYR A 117 4.54 -9.44 12.06
C TYR A 117 3.56 -10.42 12.72
N ASP A 118 3.59 -10.56 14.05
CA ASP A 118 2.73 -11.49 14.78
C ASP A 118 1.38 -10.85 15.18
N GLY A 119 1.23 -9.54 14.94
CA GLY A 119 0.03 -8.75 15.24
C GLY A 119 -0.08 -8.24 16.67
N GLN A 120 0.86 -8.53 17.57
CA GLN A 120 0.78 -8.14 18.99
C GLN A 120 0.90 -6.62 19.18
N VAL A 121 1.94 -6.02 18.59
CA VAL A 121 2.17 -4.57 18.66
C VAL A 121 1.02 -3.82 17.99
N LEU A 122 0.59 -4.28 16.81
CA LEU A 122 -0.50 -3.68 16.05
C LEU A 122 -1.84 -3.72 16.81
N GLN A 123 -2.14 -4.84 17.47
CA GLN A 123 -3.31 -4.95 18.35
C GLN A 123 -3.26 -3.87 19.44
N LYS A 124 -2.18 -3.82 20.21
CA LYS A 124 -2.07 -2.93 21.38
C LYS A 124 -2.12 -1.46 20.97
N LEU A 125 -1.42 -1.11 19.89
CA LEU A 125 -1.48 0.22 19.30
C LEU A 125 -2.92 0.60 18.91
N PHE A 126 -3.63 -0.28 18.18
CA PHE A 126 -5.00 -0.01 17.78
C PHE A 126 -5.94 0.13 18.98
N GLU A 127 -5.83 -0.74 19.99
CA GLU A 127 -6.66 -0.65 21.20
C GLU A 127 -6.43 0.65 21.96
N LYS A 128 -5.17 1.10 22.06
CA LYS A 128 -4.80 2.36 22.71
C LYS A 128 -5.38 3.55 21.96
N LEU A 129 -5.19 3.61 20.64
CA LEU A 129 -5.62 4.73 19.80
C LEU A 129 -7.15 4.81 19.67
N SER A 130 -7.82 3.68 19.48
CA SER A 130 -9.28 3.64 19.28
C SER A 130 -10.09 3.62 20.58
N GLY A 131 -9.46 3.29 21.71
CA GLY A 131 -10.14 3.01 22.98
C GLY A 131 -11.00 1.73 22.95
N ARG A 132 -10.95 0.93 21.87
CA ARG A 132 -11.73 -0.31 21.72
C ARG A 132 -10.85 -1.52 22.05
N LYS A 133 -11.39 -2.47 22.82
CA LYS A 133 -10.71 -3.76 23.07
C LYS A 133 -11.03 -4.77 21.98
N LEU A 134 -10.01 -5.48 21.51
CA LEU A 134 -10.17 -6.54 20.51
C LEU A 134 -10.24 -7.91 21.20
N ASN A 135 -11.14 -8.77 20.71
CA ASN A 135 -11.29 -10.13 21.22
C ASN A 135 -10.27 -11.06 20.57
N VAL A 136 -9.01 -10.94 20.97
CA VAL A 136 -7.90 -11.80 20.51
C VAL A 136 -7.11 -12.34 21.70
N ALA A 137 -6.50 -13.51 21.53
CA ALA A 137 -5.65 -14.10 22.56
C ALA A 137 -4.45 -13.19 22.88
N GLU A 138 -4.09 -13.04 24.16
CA GLU A 138 -3.00 -12.14 24.56
C GLU A 138 -1.64 -12.56 24.02
N VAL A 139 -1.39 -13.86 23.88
CA VAL A 139 -0.13 -14.40 23.33
C VAL A 139 -0.46 -15.50 22.34
N THR A 140 0.19 -15.47 21.17
CA THR A 140 0.03 -16.47 20.13
C THR A 140 1.41 -16.91 19.62
N GLN A 141 1.74 -18.18 19.85
CA GLN A 141 3.03 -18.78 19.44
C GLN A 141 2.95 -19.52 18.11
N SER A 142 1.76 -19.98 17.71
CA SER A 142 1.58 -20.72 16.46
C SER A 142 1.36 -19.77 15.29
N GLU A 143 1.87 -20.14 14.12
CA GLU A 143 1.68 -19.39 12.87
C GLU A 143 0.19 -19.13 12.58
N ILE A 144 -0.64 -20.17 12.74
CA ILE A 144 -2.09 -20.08 12.56
C ILE A 144 -2.72 -19.08 13.54
N GLY A 145 -2.27 -19.09 14.81
CA GLY A 145 -2.75 -18.16 15.82
C GLY A 145 -2.35 -16.71 15.53
N GLN A 146 -1.13 -16.49 15.05
CA GLN A 146 -0.63 -15.17 14.62
C GLN A 146 -1.45 -14.63 13.44
N LYS A 147 -1.69 -15.46 12.41
CA LYS A 147 -2.52 -15.06 11.26
C LYS A 147 -3.97 -14.76 11.65
N GLN A 148 -4.56 -15.53 12.57
CA GLN A 148 -5.90 -15.25 13.09
C GLN A 148 -5.97 -13.95 13.90
N LYS A 149 -4.93 -13.67 14.72
CA LYS A 149 -4.82 -12.39 15.43
C LYS A 149 -4.73 -11.24 14.45
N LEU A 150 -3.83 -11.31 13.48
CA LEU A 150 -3.70 -10.30 12.43
C LEU A 150 -5.01 -10.10 11.66
N GLN A 151 -5.73 -11.17 11.32
CA GLN A 151 -7.02 -11.07 10.63
C GLN A 151 -7.99 -10.19 11.44
N THR A 152 -8.14 -10.48 12.73
CA THR A 152 -9.05 -9.73 13.62
C THR A 152 -8.61 -8.26 13.76
N VAL A 153 -7.31 -8.00 13.94
CA VAL A 153 -6.77 -6.64 14.06
C VAL A 153 -6.97 -5.85 12.77
N LEU A 154 -6.62 -6.43 11.62
CA LEU A 154 -6.70 -5.76 10.33
C LEU A 154 -8.15 -5.55 9.88
N GLU A 155 -9.08 -6.45 10.22
CA GLU A 155 -10.51 -6.23 10.00
C GLU A 155 -10.99 -4.99 10.76
N ALA A 156 -10.69 -4.88 12.07
CA ALA A 156 -11.07 -3.73 12.87
C ALA A 156 -10.45 -2.41 12.37
N VAL A 157 -9.18 -2.45 11.95
CA VAL A 157 -8.51 -1.29 11.32
C VAL A 157 -9.18 -0.93 10.00
N ASN A 158 -9.49 -1.90 9.15
CA ASN A 158 -10.09 -1.65 7.84
C ASN A 158 -11.51 -1.10 7.97
N GLU A 159 -12.30 -1.60 8.92
CA GLU A 159 -13.62 -1.05 9.24
C GLU A 159 -13.54 0.41 9.71
N LEU A 160 -12.49 0.76 10.45
CA LEU A 160 -12.24 2.14 10.85
C LEU A 160 -11.80 3.00 9.66
N LEU A 161 -10.87 2.54 8.84
CA LEU A 161 -10.21 3.38 7.83
C LEU A 161 -10.98 3.49 6.50
N ARG A 162 -11.65 2.42 6.04
CA ARG A 162 -12.35 2.41 4.73
C ARG A 162 -13.44 3.48 4.60
N PRO A 163 -14.32 3.71 5.59
CA PRO A 163 -15.32 4.78 5.51
C PRO A 163 -14.71 6.16 5.31
N HIS A 164 -13.46 6.35 5.75
CA HIS A 164 -12.72 7.60 5.66
C HIS A 164 -11.88 7.71 4.38
N GLY A 165 -12.09 6.83 3.39
CA GLY A 165 -11.50 6.92 2.06
C GLY A 165 -10.04 6.43 1.95
N TRP A 166 -9.52 5.75 2.97
CA TRP A 166 -8.19 5.16 2.92
C TRP A 166 -8.12 3.98 1.97
N THR A 167 -7.06 3.95 1.15
CA THR A 167 -6.70 2.79 0.33
C THR A 167 -6.00 1.74 1.20
N ILE A 168 -6.46 0.50 1.14
CA ILE A 168 -5.91 -0.60 1.93
C ILE A 168 -4.79 -1.27 1.12
N GLU A 169 -3.54 -1.05 1.53
CA GLU A 169 -2.33 -1.57 0.88
C GLU A 169 -1.64 -2.66 1.73
N TRP A 170 -2.40 -3.30 2.64
CA TRP A 170 -1.92 -4.36 3.53
C TRP A 170 -2.91 -5.54 3.60
N SER A 171 -2.36 -6.71 3.92
CA SER A 171 -3.09 -7.96 4.15
C SER A 171 -2.42 -8.76 5.26
N VAL A 172 -3.13 -9.74 5.83
CA VAL A 172 -2.58 -10.67 6.84
C VAL A 172 -1.28 -11.29 6.34
N ASP A 173 -1.27 -11.82 5.12
CA ASP A 173 -0.09 -12.47 4.57
C ASP A 173 1.06 -11.48 4.38
N SER A 174 0.80 -10.24 3.93
CA SER A 174 1.87 -9.24 3.77
C SER A 174 2.51 -8.84 5.11
N ILE A 175 1.71 -8.67 6.16
CA ILE A 175 2.23 -8.28 7.48
C ILE A 175 2.96 -9.47 8.11
N HIS A 176 2.37 -10.67 8.06
CA HIS A 176 2.96 -11.89 8.61
C HIS A 176 4.25 -12.29 7.87
N SER A 177 4.33 -12.04 6.57
CA SER A 177 5.54 -12.22 5.77
C SER A 177 6.56 -11.08 5.92
N LYS A 178 6.44 -10.24 6.96
CA LYS A 178 7.36 -9.13 7.26
C LYS A 178 7.53 -8.14 6.11
N ASN A 179 6.46 -7.85 5.38
CA ASN A 179 6.52 -6.83 4.33
C ASN A 179 6.58 -5.44 4.96
N LEU A 180 7.80 -4.88 5.06
CA LEU A 180 8.02 -3.57 5.64
C LEU A 180 7.19 -2.46 4.99
N VAL A 181 6.98 -2.51 3.68
CA VAL A 181 6.19 -1.50 2.96
C VAL A 181 4.73 -1.54 3.42
N ALA A 182 4.14 -2.74 3.53
CA ALA A 182 2.77 -2.91 4.02
C ALA A 182 2.63 -2.46 5.48
N ILE A 183 3.60 -2.81 6.34
CA ILE A 183 3.65 -2.39 7.75
C ILE A 183 3.70 -0.87 7.85
N ILE A 184 4.55 -0.20 7.08
CA ILE A 184 4.64 1.27 7.07
C ILE A 184 3.34 1.91 6.59
N TYR A 185 2.74 1.42 5.49
CA TYR A 185 1.47 1.97 5.01
C TYR A 185 0.38 1.90 6.08
N LEU A 186 0.27 0.77 6.78
CA LEU A 186 -0.66 0.61 7.89
C LEU A 186 -0.39 1.60 9.03
N LEU A 187 0.86 1.70 9.48
CA LEU A 187 1.24 2.58 10.59
C LEU A 187 1.06 4.06 10.25
N VAL A 188 1.43 4.48 9.04
CA VAL A 188 1.22 5.85 8.57
C VAL A 188 -0.27 6.16 8.47
N ALA A 189 -1.09 5.23 7.96
CA ALA A 189 -2.54 5.42 7.91
C ALA A 189 -3.15 5.59 9.31
N LEU A 190 -2.73 4.78 10.28
CA LEU A 190 -3.15 4.91 11.68
C LEU A 190 -2.70 6.23 12.29
N ALA A 191 -1.42 6.58 12.16
CA ALA A 191 -0.87 7.83 12.68
C ALA A 191 -1.60 9.06 12.11
N MET A 192 -1.87 9.07 10.80
CA MET A 192 -2.59 10.15 10.16
C MET A 192 -4.08 10.18 10.54
N HIS A 193 -4.72 9.01 10.63
CA HIS A 193 -6.14 8.92 10.99
C HIS A 193 -6.40 9.44 12.41
N PHE A 194 -5.58 9.00 13.37
CA PHE A 194 -5.65 9.40 14.77
C PHE A 194 -4.92 10.70 15.10
N GLN A 195 -4.37 11.38 14.08
CA GLN A 195 -3.65 12.65 14.24
C GLN A 195 -2.54 12.58 15.29
N ALA A 196 -1.75 11.50 15.23
CA ALA A 196 -0.62 11.29 16.12
C ALA A 196 0.30 12.53 16.15
N PRO A 197 0.83 12.92 17.32
CA PRO A 197 1.64 14.13 17.48
C PRO A 197 3.08 13.94 16.96
N ILE A 198 3.22 13.46 15.72
CA ILE A 198 4.49 13.10 15.09
C ILE A 198 4.71 13.88 13.79
N ARG A 199 5.98 14.11 13.45
CA ARG A 199 6.37 14.82 12.24
C ARG A 199 6.93 13.84 11.21
N LEU A 200 6.10 13.46 10.25
CA LEU A 200 6.52 12.56 9.16
C LEU A 200 7.45 13.29 8.17
N PRO A 201 8.58 12.69 7.76
CA PRO A 201 9.51 13.29 6.81
C PRO A 201 8.92 13.54 5.43
N GLU A 202 9.42 14.52 4.69
CA GLU A 202 8.80 14.93 3.41
C GLU A 202 9.23 14.09 2.21
N HIS A 203 8.27 13.78 1.32
CA HIS A 203 8.49 13.14 0.02
C HIS A 203 9.26 11.81 0.11
N VAL A 204 8.84 10.92 1.03
CA VAL A 204 9.46 9.60 1.15
C VAL A 204 8.96 8.72 0.00
N SER A 205 9.84 8.52 -0.98
CA SER A 205 9.66 7.55 -2.06
C SER A 205 10.61 6.38 -1.85
N VAL A 206 10.09 5.17 -2.00
CA VAL A 206 10.89 3.94 -2.02
C VAL A 206 10.72 3.25 -3.35
N GLN A 207 11.79 2.64 -3.82
CA GLN A 207 11.74 1.70 -4.92
C GLN A 207 11.30 0.34 -4.36
N VAL A 208 10.30 -0.24 -5.01
CA VAL A 208 9.80 -1.56 -4.70
C VAL A 208 9.99 -2.47 -5.91
N VAL A 209 10.35 -3.71 -5.65
CA VAL A 209 10.43 -4.78 -6.61
C VAL A 209 9.08 -5.51 -6.59
N VAL A 210 8.37 -5.48 -7.71
CA VAL A 210 7.13 -6.23 -7.91
C VAL A 210 7.50 -7.51 -8.64
N VAL A 211 7.31 -8.65 -7.99
CA VAL A 211 7.50 -9.97 -8.58
C VAL A 211 6.12 -10.59 -8.81
N LYS A 212 5.82 -10.90 -10.07
CA LYS A 212 4.55 -11.53 -10.45
C LYS A 212 4.83 -12.81 -11.23
N LYS A 213 4.23 -13.92 -10.82
CA LYS A 213 4.33 -15.18 -11.56
C LYS A 213 3.26 -15.24 -12.63
N ARG A 214 3.66 -15.36 -13.89
CA ARG A 214 2.78 -15.60 -15.04
C ARG A 214 3.32 -16.72 -15.90
N GLU A 215 2.47 -17.69 -16.20
CA GLU A 215 2.76 -18.89 -16.97
C GLU A 215 3.99 -19.66 -16.43
N GLY A 216 4.12 -19.72 -15.10
CA GLY A 216 5.28 -20.33 -14.44
C GLY A 216 6.57 -19.50 -14.48
N ILE A 217 6.58 -18.32 -15.13
CA ILE A 217 7.74 -17.41 -15.20
C ILE A 217 7.55 -16.25 -14.22
N LEU A 218 8.59 -15.94 -13.45
CA LEU A 218 8.61 -14.75 -12.60
C LEU A 218 8.93 -13.51 -13.45
N GLN A 219 7.97 -12.59 -13.52
CA GLN A 219 8.13 -11.26 -14.09
C GLN A 219 8.47 -10.29 -12.97
N THR A 220 9.62 -9.60 -13.10
CA THR A 220 10.09 -8.63 -12.12
C THR A 220 10.00 -7.23 -12.69
N ALA A 221 9.38 -6.30 -11.97
CA ALA A 221 9.31 -4.89 -12.30
C ALA A 221 9.80 -4.03 -11.14
N LEU A 222 10.56 -2.97 -11.44
CA LEU A 222 10.95 -1.96 -10.46
C LEU A 222 9.98 -0.79 -10.53
N LEU A 223 9.35 -0.45 -9.41
CA LEU A 223 8.36 0.62 -9.30
C LEU A 223 8.80 1.59 -8.20
N ILE A 224 8.72 2.90 -8.44
CA ILE A 224 8.87 3.89 -7.37
C ILE A 224 7.49 4.10 -6.73
N ARG A 225 7.37 3.82 -5.43
CA ARG A 225 6.18 4.10 -4.63
C ARG A 225 6.43 5.27 -3.69
N HIS A 226 5.49 6.20 -3.67
CA HIS A 226 5.42 7.23 -2.64
C HIS A 226 4.65 6.67 -1.44
N LEU A 227 5.27 6.65 -0.26
CA LEU A 227 4.69 6.02 0.94
C LEU A 227 3.54 6.85 1.52
N PHE A 228 3.55 8.17 1.30
CA PHE A 228 2.45 9.08 1.61
C PHE A 228 2.60 10.37 0.80
N SER A 229 1.49 11.03 0.50
CA SER A 229 1.48 12.31 -0.21
C SER A 229 1.30 13.44 0.81
N ARG A 230 2.41 14.09 1.20
CA ARG A 230 2.37 15.45 1.77
C ARG A 230 2.16 16.42 0.62
N ASP A 231 1.16 17.29 0.70
CA ASP A 231 0.91 18.28 -0.36
C ASP A 231 1.60 19.63 -0.07
N ALA A 232 1.54 20.57 -1.01
CA ALA A 232 2.22 21.86 -0.85
C ALA A 232 1.79 22.64 0.42
N PHE A 233 0.59 22.39 0.94
CA PHE A 233 0.13 22.97 2.21
C PHE A 233 0.89 22.39 3.41
N ASP A 234 1.27 21.12 3.36
CA ASP A 234 2.06 20.48 4.41
C ASP A 234 3.41 21.16 4.60
N THR A 235 4.13 21.44 3.51
CA THR A 235 5.43 22.12 3.57
C THR A 235 5.29 23.59 3.98
N LEU A 236 4.21 24.26 3.53
CA LEU A 236 3.95 25.67 3.81
C LEU A 236 3.59 25.91 5.28
N LEU A 237 2.82 25.01 5.90
CA LEU A 237 2.48 25.06 7.32
C LEU A 237 3.70 24.82 8.24
N ASP A 238 4.61 23.92 7.85
CA ASP A 238 5.75 23.53 8.69
C ASP A 238 6.94 24.49 8.60
N HIS A 239 7.21 25.06 7.41
CA HIS A 239 8.47 25.74 7.12
C HIS A 239 8.32 27.21 6.72
N ALA A 240 7.08 27.71 6.52
CA ALA A 240 6.86 29.08 6.03
C ALA A 240 5.63 29.75 6.66
N PRO A 241 5.60 29.95 8.00
CA PRO A 241 4.47 30.58 8.68
C PRO A 241 4.16 31.99 8.17
N ASP A 242 5.17 32.75 7.73
CA ASP A 242 4.96 34.07 7.14
C ASP A 242 4.21 33.99 5.81
N LYS A 243 4.53 32.99 4.97
CA LYS A 243 3.82 32.75 3.70
C LYS A 243 2.41 32.21 3.94
N LEU A 244 2.21 31.44 5.01
CA LEU A 244 0.89 30.98 5.44
C LEU A 244 -0.04 32.14 5.74
N ASN A 245 0.42 33.16 6.47
CA ASN A 245 -0.39 34.33 6.77
C ASN A 245 -0.79 35.08 5.49
N VAL A 246 0.09 35.19 4.51
CA VAL A 246 -0.24 35.78 3.20
C VAL A 246 -1.33 34.97 2.48
N VAL A 247 -1.22 33.63 2.48
CA VAL A 247 -2.23 32.74 1.89
C VAL A 247 -3.58 32.89 2.61
N LYS A 248 -3.58 32.93 3.95
CA LYS A 248 -4.80 33.14 4.75
C LYS A 248 -5.48 34.46 4.38
N THR A 249 -4.73 35.57 4.34
CA THR A 249 -5.27 36.89 3.97
C THR A 249 -5.85 36.88 2.56
N SER A 250 -5.18 36.22 1.61
CA SER A 250 -5.69 36.07 0.24
C SER A 250 -7.01 35.29 0.21
N LEU A 251 -7.11 34.19 0.97
CA LEU A 251 -8.33 33.38 1.03
C LEU A 251 -9.47 34.13 1.72
N ILE A 252 -9.20 34.83 2.83
CA ILE A 252 -10.17 35.71 3.51
C ILE A 252 -10.72 36.75 2.54
N THR A 253 -9.84 37.41 1.78
CA THR A 253 -10.25 38.42 0.79
C THR A 253 -11.15 37.81 -0.28
N PHE A 254 -10.81 36.63 -0.77
CA PHE A 254 -11.63 35.89 -1.74
C PHE A 254 -13.00 35.53 -1.18
N VAL A 255 -13.08 34.87 -0.02
CA VAL A 255 -14.37 34.44 0.54
C VAL A 255 -15.26 35.63 0.88
N ASN A 256 -14.70 36.71 1.43
CA ASN A 256 -15.45 37.93 1.74
C ASN A 256 -15.93 38.68 0.49
N LYS A 257 -15.23 38.59 -0.65
CA LYS A 257 -15.73 39.11 -1.93
C LYS A 257 -17.12 38.56 -2.26
N HIS A 258 -17.38 37.30 -1.91
CA HIS A 258 -18.65 36.63 -2.17
C HIS A 258 -19.59 36.74 -0.96
N LEU A 259 -19.17 36.32 0.23
CA LEU A 259 -20.02 36.23 1.42
C LEU A 259 -20.55 37.59 1.92
N ASN A 260 -19.84 38.70 1.66
CA ASN A 260 -20.34 40.04 1.96
C ASN A 260 -21.63 40.38 1.19
N LYS A 261 -21.90 39.72 0.04
CA LYS A 261 -23.17 39.85 -0.70
C LYS A 261 -24.38 39.38 0.15
N LEU A 262 -24.13 38.55 1.17
CA LEU A 262 -25.11 38.06 2.15
C LEU A 262 -24.94 38.70 3.54
N ASN A 263 -24.16 39.79 3.66
CA ASN A 263 -23.82 40.43 4.93
C ASN A 263 -23.09 39.50 5.93
N LEU A 264 -22.35 38.50 5.42
CA LEU A 264 -21.52 37.62 6.20
C LEU A 264 -20.05 37.99 6.02
N GLU A 265 -19.33 38.14 7.13
CA GLU A 265 -17.90 38.47 7.15
C GLU A 265 -17.10 37.33 7.80
N VAL A 266 -16.01 36.96 7.13
CA VAL A 266 -15.02 36.01 7.61
C VAL A 266 -13.79 36.77 8.07
N THR A 267 -13.43 36.59 9.33
CA THR A 267 -12.21 37.12 9.96
C THR A 267 -11.20 36.01 10.26
N GLU A 268 -11.68 34.78 10.52
CA GLU A 268 -10.87 33.64 10.96
C GLU A 268 -11.23 32.37 10.17
N LEU A 269 -10.24 31.81 9.47
CA LEU A 269 -10.41 30.58 8.68
C LEU A 269 -10.37 29.31 9.56
N GLU A 270 -9.83 29.43 10.78
CA GLU A 270 -9.65 28.37 11.74
C GLU A 270 -10.97 27.80 12.25
N SER A 271 -12.01 28.64 12.33
CA SER A 271 -13.24 28.32 13.05
C SER A 271 -14.52 28.53 12.24
N GLN A 272 -14.61 29.59 11.43
CA GLN A 272 -15.89 30.03 10.84
C GLN A 272 -16.43 29.13 9.72
N PHE A 273 -15.64 28.17 9.23
CA PHE A 273 -16.10 27.18 8.23
C PHE A 273 -16.44 25.82 8.85
N ALA A 274 -16.21 25.63 10.16
CA ALA A 274 -16.31 24.33 10.80
C ALA A 274 -17.74 23.80 10.92
N ASP A 275 -18.74 24.66 10.80
CA ASP A 275 -20.15 24.26 10.80
C ASP A 275 -20.71 23.96 9.39
N GLY A 276 -19.89 24.16 8.35
CA GLY A 276 -20.21 23.95 6.95
C GLY A 276 -21.15 24.98 6.31
N VAL A 277 -21.80 25.85 7.09
CA VAL A 277 -22.81 26.79 6.57
C VAL A 277 -22.17 27.78 5.59
N TYR A 278 -21.03 28.36 5.97
CA TYR A 278 -20.32 29.31 5.11
C TYR A 278 -19.79 28.65 3.83
N LEU A 279 -19.41 27.37 3.87
CA LEU A 279 -18.99 26.64 2.66
C LEU A 279 -20.16 26.44 1.69
N ILE A 280 -21.33 26.05 2.20
CA ILE A 280 -22.54 25.85 1.39
C ILE A 280 -22.97 27.17 0.73
N LEU A 281 -23.07 28.24 1.52
CA LEU A 281 -23.47 29.55 1.03
C LEU A 281 -22.46 30.10 0.01
N LEU A 282 -21.16 29.92 0.27
CA LEU A 282 -20.11 30.29 -0.67
C LEU A 282 -20.27 29.52 -1.99
N MET A 283 -20.55 28.21 -1.97
CA MET A 283 -20.78 27.44 -3.20
C MET A 283 -21.98 27.95 -4.00
N GLY A 284 -23.11 28.24 -3.33
CA GLY A 284 -24.28 28.83 -4.00
C GLY A 284 -23.97 30.17 -4.67
N LEU A 285 -23.15 31.01 -4.02
CA LEU A 285 -22.71 32.30 -4.59
C LEU A 285 -21.71 32.15 -5.74
N LEU A 286 -20.86 31.13 -5.72
CA LEU A 286 -19.86 30.88 -6.77
C LEU A 286 -20.48 30.32 -8.05
N GLU A 287 -21.52 29.51 -7.90
CA GLU A 287 -22.24 28.87 -9.00
C GLU A 287 -23.54 29.60 -9.39
N ASP A 288 -23.83 30.73 -8.75
CA ASP A 288 -25.01 31.57 -8.98
C ASP A 288 -26.35 30.82 -8.84
N TYR A 289 -26.47 29.98 -7.80
CA TYR A 289 -27.72 29.32 -7.45
C TYR A 289 -28.05 29.41 -5.96
N PHE A 290 -29.34 29.29 -5.66
CA PHE A 290 -29.83 29.21 -4.29
C PHE A 290 -29.78 27.77 -3.78
N VAL A 291 -29.17 27.57 -2.61
CA VAL A 291 -29.19 26.27 -1.92
C VAL A 291 -30.44 26.21 -1.03
N PRO A 292 -31.36 25.25 -1.24
CA PRO A 292 -32.54 25.14 -0.40
C PRO A 292 -32.22 24.86 1.06
N LEU A 293 -32.83 25.65 1.97
CA LEU A 293 -32.57 25.56 3.42
C LEU A 293 -32.99 24.23 4.05
N TYR A 294 -33.76 23.38 3.37
CA TYR A 294 -34.12 22.05 3.85
C TYR A 294 -33.04 20.99 3.57
N ASN A 295 -32.03 21.30 2.76
CA ASN A 295 -30.94 20.37 2.43
C ASN A 295 -29.78 20.40 3.45
N PHE A 296 -29.72 21.43 4.28
CA PHE A 296 -28.65 21.63 5.25
C PHE A 296 -29.15 22.31 6.52
N PHE A 297 -28.37 22.23 7.58
CA PHE A 297 -28.71 22.84 8.87
C PHE A 297 -28.14 24.26 8.91
N LEU A 298 -29.01 25.28 8.94
CA LEU A 298 -28.56 26.68 9.02
C LEU A 298 -27.94 27.03 10.38
N THR A 299 -28.36 26.33 11.44
CA THR A 299 -27.87 26.49 12.82
C THR A 299 -27.53 25.10 13.38
N PRO A 300 -26.44 24.46 12.91
CA PRO A 300 -26.10 23.11 13.33
C PRO A 300 -25.58 23.09 14.77
N GLU A 301 -26.25 22.34 15.64
CA GLU A 301 -25.90 22.21 17.05
C GLU A 301 -25.04 20.96 17.31
N SER A 302 -25.31 19.87 16.60
CA SER A 302 -24.59 18.60 16.79
C SER A 302 -23.38 18.46 15.86
N PHE A 303 -22.40 17.65 16.27
CA PHE A 303 -21.26 17.29 15.44
C PHE A 303 -21.71 16.67 14.11
N GLU A 304 -22.70 15.77 14.15
CA GLU A 304 -23.26 15.09 12.99
C GLU A 304 -23.91 16.07 12.00
N GLN A 305 -24.63 17.10 12.49
CA GLN A 305 -25.21 18.14 11.63
C GLN A 305 -24.14 18.96 10.92
N LYS A 306 -23.04 19.29 11.62
CA LYS A 306 -21.90 20.00 11.02
C LYS A 306 -21.19 19.15 9.96
N VAL A 307 -20.98 17.87 10.25
CA VAL A 307 -20.39 16.91 9.29
C VAL A 307 -21.27 16.78 8.06
N HIS A 308 -22.59 16.67 8.24
CA HIS A 308 -23.57 16.65 7.14
C HIS A 308 -23.43 17.90 6.27
N ASN A 309 -23.39 19.10 6.86
CA ASN A 309 -23.25 20.34 6.11
C ASN A 309 -21.94 20.39 5.29
N VAL A 310 -20.80 20.03 5.89
CA VAL A 310 -19.52 20.04 5.17
C VAL A 310 -19.50 18.98 4.06
N ALA A 311 -20.03 17.79 4.32
CA ALA A 311 -20.16 16.74 3.31
C ALA A 311 -21.03 17.20 2.14
N PHE A 312 -22.17 17.83 2.43
CA PHE A 312 -23.05 18.41 1.42
C PHE A 312 -22.35 19.51 0.61
N ALA A 313 -21.57 20.39 1.25
CA ALA A 313 -20.77 21.37 0.52
C ALA A 313 -19.78 20.72 -0.47
N PHE A 314 -19.21 19.57 -0.12
CA PHE A 314 -18.30 18.83 -1.01
C PHE A 314 -19.03 18.13 -2.15
N GLU A 315 -20.29 17.75 -1.97
CA GLU A 315 -21.17 17.29 -3.05
C GLU A 315 -21.46 18.43 -4.02
N LEU A 316 -21.86 19.61 -3.51
CA LEU A 316 -22.06 20.81 -4.33
C LEU A 316 -20.82 21.20 -5.15
N MET A 317 -19.62 21.06 -4.57
CA MET A 317 -18.36 21.27 -5.31
C MET A 317 -18.20 20.29 -6.48
N GLN A 318 -18.53 19.02 -6.27
CA GLN A 318 -18.44 18.00 -7.33
C GLN A 318 -19.49 18.22 -8.41
N ASP A 319 -20.70 18.61 -8.02
CA ASP A 319 -21.78 18.95 -8.96
C ASP A 319 -21.43 20.19 -9.79
N GLY A 320 -20.70 21.16 -9.21
CA GLY A 320 -20.07 22.29 -9.92
C GLY A 320 -18.85 21.92 -10.79
N GLY A 321 -18.52 20.63 -10.91
CA GLY A 321 -17.43 20.14 -11.76
C GLY A 321 -16.03 20.16 -11.13
N LEU A 322 -15.92 20.45 -9.83
CA LEU A 322 -14.64 20.40 -9.12
C LEU A 322 -14.27 18.96 -8.80
N LYS A 323 -12.96 18.71 -8.69
CA LYS A 323 -12.49 17.46 -8.09
C LYS A 323 -12.94 17.41 -6.63
N LYS A 324 -13.43 16.24 -6.21
CA LYS A 324 -13.77 15.96 -4.80
C LYS A 324 -12.63 16.44 -3.88
N PRO A 325 -12.93 17.28 -2.88
CA PRO A 325 -11.93 17.71 -1.91
C PRO A 325 -11.23 16.51 -1.28
N LYS A 326 -9.91 16.60 -1.12
CA LYS A 326 -9.11 15.57 -0.42
C LYS A 326 -9.33 15.60 1.09
N ALA A 327 -9.80 16.72 1.63
CA ALA A 327 -10.10 16.88 3.05
C ALA A 327 -11.30 16.00 3.42
N ARG A 328 -11.33 15.48 4.65
CA ARG A 328 -12.52 14.83 5.21
C ARG A 328 -13.44 15.90 5.81
N PRO A 329 -14.77 15.72 5.74
CA PRO A 329 -15.71 16.62 6.40
C PRO A 329 -15.43 16.77 7.90
N GLU A 330 -15.15 15.67 8.58
CA GLU A 330 -14.84 15.63 10.02
C GLU A 330 -13.58 16.44 10.35
N ASP A 331 -12.60 16.50 9.45
CA ASP A 331 -11.40 17.30 9.69
C ASP A 331 -11.73 18.79 9.71
N VAL A 332 -12.59 19.26 8.80
CA VAL A 332 -13.04 20.67 8.78
C VAL A 332 -13.86 20.98 10.03
N VAL A 333 -14.76 20.08 10.44
CA VAL A 333 -15.58 20.25 11.65
C VAL A 333 -14.73 20.25 12.92
N ASN A 334 -13.65 19.47 12.95
CA ASN A 334 -12.67 19.45 14.05
C ASN A 334 -11.62 20.58 13.97
N LEU A 335 -11.91 21.67 13.24
CA LEU A 335 -11.05 22.85 13.17
C LEU A 335 -9.65 22.57 12.59
N ASN A 336 -9.53 21.55 11.73
CA ASN A 336 -8.27 21.28 11.06
C ASN A 336 -8.02 22.35 10.00
N LEU A 337 -7.24 23.37 10.38
CA LEU A 337 -6.90 24.49 9.51
C LEU A 337 -6.34 24.04 8.16
N LYS A 338 -5.51 22.99 8.11
CA LYS A 338 -4.94 22.48 6.86
C LYS A 338 -6.04 21.98 5.91
N SER A 339 -7.00 21.22 6.43
CA SER A 339 -8.14 20.74 5.66
C SER A 339 -9.00 21.90 5.15
N THR A 340 -9.31 22.88 6.01
CA THR A 340 -10.06 24.08 5.62
C THR A 340 -9.35 24.88 4.53
N LEU A 341 -8.04 25.13 4.69
CA LEU A 341 -7.23 25.85 3.71
C LEU A 341 -7.18 25.13 2.36
N ARG A 342 -7.07 23.80 2.33
CA ARG A 342 -7.10 23.02 1.09
C ARG A 342 -8.42 23.16 0.35
N VAL A 343 -9.54 23.10 1.07
CA VAL A 343 -10.89 23.28 0.51
C VAL A 343 -11.01 24.67 -0.08
N LEU A 344 -10.71 25.71 0.71
CA LEU A 344 -10.83 27.11 0.27
C LEU A 344 -9.86 27.45 -0.86
N TYR A 345 -8.66 26.89 -0.86
CA TYR A 345 -7.70 27.10 -1.93
C TYR A 345 -8.15 26.44 -3.24
N ASN A 346 -8.78 25.26 -3.18
CA ASN A 346 -9.39 24.65 -4.36
C ASN A 346 -10.50 25.55 -4.94
N LEU A 347 -11.35 26.13 -4.10
CA LEU A 347 -12.33 27.11 -4.56
C LEU A 347 -11.65 28.35 -5.15
N PHE A 348 -10.66 28.92 -4.47
CA PHE A 348 -9.93 30.08 -4.95
C PHE A 348 -9.29 29.85 -6.32
N THR A 349 -8.61 28.71 -6.54
CA THR A 349 -7.92 28.48 -7.81
C THR A 349 -8.88 28.33 -8.99
N ASN A 350 -10.08 27.78 -8.77
CA ASN A 350 -11.09 27.58 -9.80
C ASN A 350 -11.96 28.84 -10.02
N TYR A 351 -12.21 29.63 -8.97
CA TYR A 351 -13.17 30.75 -9.02
C TYR A 351 -12.57 32.14 -8.77
N LYS A 352 -11.25 32.29 -8.65
CA LYS A 352 -10.61 33.62 -8.43
C LYS A 352 -11.00 34.70 -9.45
N ASN A 353 -11.42 34.29 -10.64
CA ASN A 353 -11.81 35.19 -11.73
C ASN A 353 -13.35 35.35 -11.85
N SER A 354 -14.13 34.66 -11.03
CA SER A 354 -15.59 34.76 -11.03
C SER A 354 -16.02 36.06 -10.35
N GLU A 355 -17.02 36.74 -10.91
CA GLU A 355 -17.48 38.08 -10.46
C GLU A 355 -18.44 38.05 -9.26
#